data_AF-A0A098S601-F1
#
_entry.id   AF-A0A098S601-F1
#
_cell.length_a   1.000
_cell.length_b   1.000
_cell.length_c   1.000
_cell.angle_alpha   90.00
_cell.angle_beta   90.00
_cell.angle_gamma   90.00
#
_symmetry.space_group_name_H-M   'P 1'
#
loop_
_entity.id
_entity.type
_entity.pdbx_description
1 polymer ?
#
loop_
_entity_poly.entity_id
_entity_poly.type
_entity_poly.pdbx_seq_one_letter_code
_entity_poly.pdbx_strand_id
1 'polypeptide(L)'
;MKKQLPSLFLLLVLALSCGQGPVETASETPASPEEANRPVGAAYDSLLAQELGADDYGMKVYVMAFLYRGEATGLDSLQRAELQRAHLDNITRMAEAGDLVLAGPFMDGQDLRGIYVFDVRTVAEAEALTNTDPAIKAGTLRMELRPWYGSAALMKVNELHEQVAKIDI
;
A
#
# COMPACT_ATOMS: atom_id res chain seq x y z
N MET A 1 75.86 15.86 -22.24
CA MET A 1 75.57 15.74 -23.69
C MET A 1 74.27 14.95 -23.88
N LYS A 2 73.17 15.62 -24.20
CA LYS A 2 72.25 15.34 -25.34
C LYS A 2 71.03 16.25 -25.19
N LYS A 3 70.74 16.92 -26.30
CA LYS A 3 69.70 17.92 -26.53
C LYS A 3 68.31 17.29 -26.41
N GLN A 4 67.29 18.10 -26.09
CA GLN A 4 66.06 18.30 -26.89
C GLN A 4 65.13 19.30 -26.16
N LEU A 5 64.96 20.47 -26.77
CA LEU A 5 63.75 21.30 -26.78
C LEU A 5 63.15 21.10 -28.21
N PRO A 6 61.89 21.45 -28.56
CA PRO A 6 60.91 22.24 -27.80
C PRO A 6 59.44 21.80 -27.96
N SER A 7 58.54 22.31 -27.10
CA SER A 7 57.20 22.66 -27.57
C SER A 7 56.53 23.68 -26.66
N LEU A 8 56.56 24.91 -27.18
CA LEU A 8 55.58 25.96 -27.06
C LEU A 8 54.17 25.44 -26.68
N PHE A 9 53.63 25.85 -25.53
CA PHE A 9 52.22 26.24 -25.48
C PHE A 9 52.02 27.40 -24.52
N LEU A 10 51.31 28.38 -25.07
CA LEU A 10 51.15 29.75 -24.66
C LEU A 10 50.32 29.85 -23.37
N LEU A 11 50.85 30.58 -22.39
CA LEU A 11 50.09 31.05 -21.23
C LEU A 11 49.06 32.07 -21.73
N LEU A 12 47.77 31.73 -21.68
CA LEU A 12 46.69 32.71 -21.78
C LEU A 12 45.78 32.56 -20.55
N VAL A 13 46.11 33.34 -19.52
CA VAL A 13 45.23 33.57 -18.38
C VAL A 13 44.22 34.63 -18.79
N LEU A 14 42.97 34.24 -18.98
CA LEU A 14 41.82 35.14 -18.95
C LEU A 14 40.97 34.76 -17.74
N ALA A 15 41.20 35.49 -16.64
CA ALA A 15 40.21 35.65 -15.61
C ALA A 15 39.06 36.49 -16.16
N LEU A 16 37.80 36.10 -15.97
CA LEU A 16 36.70 37.00 -15.60
C LEU A 16 35.38 36.25 -15.40
N SER A 17 34.89 36.40 -14.17
CA SER A 17 33.49 36.57 -13.78
C SER A 17 32.58 35.35 -13.75
N CYS A 18 32.34 34.88 -12.51
CA CYS A 18 31.10 34.24 -12.12
C CYS A 18 29.91 35.10 -12.57
N GLY A 19 29.04 34.51 -13.39
CA GLY A 19 27.70 35.02 -13.66
C GLY A 19 26.71 33.94 -13.25
N GLN A 20 26.27 33.96 -11.99
CA GLN A 20 25.06 33.25 -11.58
C GLN A 20 23.89 33.96 -12.28
N GLY A 21 23.31 33.33 -13.29
CA GLY A 21 22.00 33.71 -13.77
C GLY A 21 20.98 33.59 -12.63
N PRO A 22 19.88 34.36 -12.64
CA PRO A 22 18.87 34.25 -11.60
C PRO A 22 18.33 32.82 -11.62
N VAL A 23 18.46 32.12 -10.50
CA VAL A 23 17.66 30.92 -10.24
C VAL A 23 16.23 31.43 -10.11
N GLU A 24 15.43 31.15 -11.13
CA GLU A 24 13.98 31.34 -11.09
C GLU A 24 13.45 30.45 -9.96
N THR A 25 13.21 31.08 -8.81
CA THR A 25 12.48 30.48 -7.72
C THR A 25 11.05 30.39 -8.22
N ALA A 26 10.65 29.20 -8.65
CA ALA A 26 9.26 28.87 -8.88
C ALA A 26 8.50 29.13 -7.56
N SER A 27 7.83 30.28 -7.52
CA SER A 27 6.88 30.65 -6.49
C SER A 27 5.69 29.68 -6.60
N GLU A 28 5.67 28.65 -5.76
CA GLU A 28 4.46 27.87 -5.52
C GLU A 28 3.40 28.81 -4.93
N THR A 29 2.52 29.28 -5.81
CA THR A 29 1.26 29.90 -5.40
C THR A 29 0.39 28.78 -4.84
N PRO A 30 -0.19 28.90 -3.63
CA PRO A 30 -1.10 27.87 -3.14
C PRO A 30 -2.30 27.79 -4.07
N ALA A 31 -2.63 26.57 -4.53
CA ALA A 31 -3.78 26.32 -5.37
C ALA A 31 -5.05 26.88 -4.71
N SER A 32 -5.81 27.66 -5.49
CA SER A 32 -7.08 28.26 -5.08
C SER A 32 -8.11 27.17 -4.69
N PRO A 33 -9.03 27.43 -3.74
CA PRO A 33 -10.12 26.52 -3.37
C PRO A 33 -11.01 26.05 -4.55
N GLU A 34 -10.93 26.74 -5.69
CA GLU A 34 -11.74 26.46 -6.89
C GLU A 34 -11.24 25.26 -7.71
N GLU A 35 -9.99 24.80 -7.52
CA GLU A 35 -9.52 23.55 -8.15
C GLU A 35 -10.03 22.28 -7.47
N ALA A 36 -10.55 22.38 -6.24
CA ALA A 36 -11.01 21.25 -5.45
C ALA A 36 -12.34 20.62 -5.95
N ASN A 37 -13.01 21.21 -6.94
CA ASN A 37 -14.36 20.79 -7.35
C ASN A 37 -14.56 20.65 -8.87
N ARG A 38 -13.51 20.28 -9.62
CA ARG A 38 -13.68 19.96 -11.05
C ARG A 38 -14.42 18.62 -11.17
N PRO A 39 -15.55 18.53 -11.88
CA PRO A 39 -16.22 17.25 -12.09
C PRO A 39 -15.26 16.31 -12.81
N VAL A 40 -15.06 15.11 -12.26
CA VAL A 40 -14.19 14.07 -12.81
C VAL A 40 -14.85 13.46 -14.06
N GLY A 41 -14.92 14.25 -15.14
CA GLY A 41 -15.13 13.83 -16.53
C GLY A 41 -16.41 13.06 -16.87
N ALA A 42 -16.60 12.81 -18.18
CA ALA A 42 -17.68 12.00 -18.75
C ALA A 42 -17.57 10.49 -18.43
N ALA A 43 -16.77 10.11 -17.43
CA ALA A 43 -16.43 8.74 -17.05
C ALA A 43 -17.06 8.29 -15.73
N TYR A 44 -17.85 9.15 -15.07
CA TYR A 44 -18.58 8.78 -13.86
C TYR A 44 -19.69 7.78 -14.17
N ASP A 45 -19.58 6.58 -13.59
CA ASP A 45 -20.62 5.56 -13.61
C ASP A 45 -21.36 5.56 -12.27
N SER A 46 -22.57 6.13 -12.25
CA SER A 46 -23.37 6.23 -11.03
C SER A 46 -23.85 4.88 -10.49
N LEU A 47 -24.07 3.90 -11.39
CA LEU A 47 -24.55 2.58 -10.99
C LEU A 47 -23.42 1.82 -10.31
N LEU A 48 -22.22 1.87 -10.90
CA LEU A 48 -21.03 1.28 -10.30
C LEU A 48 -20.67 1.97 -8.98
N ALA A 49 -20.73 3.31 -8.92
CA ALA A 49 -20.48 4.04 -7.68
C ALA A 49 -21.44 3.59 -6.55
N GLN A 50 -22.73 3.43 -6.86
CA GLN A 50 -23.71 2.91 -5.91
C GLN A 50 -23.43 1.45 -5.53
N GLU A 51 -23.10 0.58 -6.49
CA GLU A 51 -22.77 -0.83 -6.26
C GLU A 51 -21.60 -0.98 -5.28
N LEU A 52 -20.54 -0.19 -5.47
CA LEU A 52 -19.35 -0.27 -4.63
C LEU A 52 -19.50 0.49 -3.30
N GLY A 53 -20.61 1.21 -3.10
CA GLY A 53 -20.85 2.01 -1.91
C GLY A 53 -19.95 3.24 -1.82
N ALA A 54 -19.59 3.81 -2.97
CA ALA A 54 -18.75 4.99 -3.06
C ALA A 54 -19.50 6.27 -2.68
N ASP A 55 -18.79 7.18 -2.02
CA ASP A 55 -19.21 8.57 -1.85
C ASP A 55 -18.91 9.43 -3.09
N ASP A 56 -19.13 10.74 -3.00
CA ASP A 56 -18.91 11.68 -4.10
C ASP A 56 -17.45 11.73 -4.59
N TYR A 57 -16.49 11.25 -3.80
CA TYR A 57 -15.08 11.16 -4.16
C TYR A 57 -14.69 9.81 -4.77
N GLY A 58 -15.62 8.85 -4.87
CA GLY A 58 -15.29 7.49 -5.30
C GLY A 58 -14.71 6.63 -4.17
N MET A 59 -14.93 7.01 -2.91
CA MET A 59 -14.26 6.46 -1.73
C MET A 59 -15.27 5.92 -0.72
N LYS A 60 -14.81 5.09 0.22
CA LYS A 60 -15.60 4.65 1.37
C LYS A 60 -14.72 4.31 2.57
N VAL A 61 -15.36 4.10 3.73
CA VAL A 61 -14.70 3.67 4.95
C VAL A 61 -14.59 2.15 4.98
N TYR A 62 -13.40 1.70 5.35
CA TYR A 62 -12.98 0.32 5.61
C TYR A 62 -12.37 0.22 7.01
N VAL A 63 -11.95 -0.97 7.41
CA VAL A 63 -11.01 -1.15 8.52
C VAL A 63 -9.74 -1.81 8.02
N MET A 64 -8.61 -1.11 8.19
CA MET A 64 -7.28 -1.65 7.91
C MET A 64 -6.77 -2.39 9.14
N ALA A 65 -6.17 -3.56 8.91
CA ALA A 65 -5.44 -4.29 9.93
C ALA A 65 -3.94 -4.27 9.65
N PHE A 66 -3.16 -4.02 10.69
CA PHE A 66 -1.72 -4.25 10.70
C PHE A 66 -1.45 -5.57 11.42
N LEU A 67 -0.98 -6.57 10.69
CA LEU A 67 -0.64 -7.88 11.24
C LEU A 67 0.78 -7.85 11.76
N TYR A 68 0.96 -8.15 13.04
CA TYR A 68 2.27 -8.27 13.67
C TYR A 68 2.53 -9.71 14.12
N ARG A 69 3.79 -10.04 14.37
CA ARG A 69 4.16 -11.26 15.07
C ARG A 69 3.55 -11.25 16.48
N GLY A 70 2.98 -12.39 16.87
CA GLY A 70 2.52 -12.64 18.24
C GLY A 70 3.62 -13.22 19.13
N GLU A 71 3.30 -13.41 20.40
CA GLU A 71 4.27 -13.80 21.44
C GLU A 71 4.32 -15.32 21.67
N ALA A 72 3.48 -16.10 20.99
CA ALA A 72 3.43 -17.55 21.18
C ALA A 72 4.76 -18.23 20.82
N THR A 73 5.28 -19.02 21.76
CA THR A 73 6.52 -19.79 21.64
C THR A 73 6.26 -21.29 21.74
N GLY A 74 7.27 -22.12 21.46
CA GLY A 74 7.19 -23.57 21.68
C GLY A 74 6.49 -24.40 20.61
N LEU A 75 5.99 -23.79 19.53
CA LEU A 75 5.42 -24.52 18.39
C LEU A 75 6.51 -25.14 17.52
N ASP A 76 6.35 -26.42 17.20
CA ASP A 76 7.20 -27.14 16.25
C ASP A 76 6.89 -26.75 14.79
N SER A 77 7.66 -27.29 13.84
CA SER A 77 7.50 -26.97 12.42
C SER A 77 6.18 -27.46 11.83
N LEU A 78 5.66 -28.59 12.30
CA LEU A 78 4.39 -29.14 11.80
C LEU A 78 3.23 -28.27 12.25
N GLN A 79 3.19 -27.93 13.54
CA GLN A 79 2.18 -27.04 14.12
C GLN A 79 2.18 -25.65 13.45
N ARG A 80 3.36 -25.11 13.15
CA ARG A 80 3.47 -23.82 12.41
C ARG A 80 2.92 -23.92 11.00
N ALA A 81 3.19 -25.02 10.29
CA ALA A 81 2.69 -25.23 8.94
C ALA A 81 1.15 -25.41 8.92
N GLU A 82 0.60 -26.13 9.89
CA GLU A 82 -0.84 -26.30 10.05
C GLU A 82 -1.53 -24.98 10.36
N LEU A 83 -1.00 -24.18 11.30
CA LEU A 83 -1.53 -22.85 11.60
C LEU A 83 -1.44 -21.91 10.40
N GLN A 84 -0.33 -21.95 9.65
CA GLN A 84 -0.19 -21.13 8.44
C GLN A 84 -1.23 -21.51 7.38
N ARG A 85 -1.49 -22.81 7.17
CA ARG A 85 -2.54 -23.25 6.24
C ARG A 85 -3.91 -22.75 6.70
N ALA A 86 -4.25 -22.99 7.96
CA ALA A 86 -5.55 -22.61 8.49
C ALA A 86 -5.76 -21.08 8.51
N HIS A 87 -4.68 -20.32 8.64
CA HIS A 87 -4.67 -18.87 8.46
C HIS A 87 -5.02 -18.47 7.02
N LEU A 88 -4.37 -19.09 6.01
CA LEU A 88 -4.67 -18.84 4.60
C LEU A 88 -6.11 -19.24 4.25
N ASP A 89 -6.58 -20.40 4.72
CA ASP A 89 -7.97 -20.84 4.52
C ASP A 89 -8.98 -19.82 5.07
N ASN A 90 -8.68 -19.20 6.22
CA ASN A 90 -9.53 -18.16 6.79
C ASN A 90 -9.50 -16.86 5.97
N ILE A 91 -8.36 -16.48 5.39
CA ILE A 91 -8.25 -15.34 4.46
C ILE A 91 -9.13 -15.60 3.24
N THR A 92 -9.00 -16.77 2.60
CA THR A 92 -9.77 -17.15 1.41
C THR A 92 -11.27 -17.10 1.70
N ARG A 93 -11.72 -17.70 2.81
CA ARG A 93 -13.12 -17.63 3.25
C ARG A 93 -13.64 -16.19 3.37
N MET A 94 -12.85 -15.28 3.95
CA MET A 94 -13.25 -13.89 4.12
C MET A 94 -13.25 -13.11 2.79
N ALA A 95 -12.31 -13.43 1.89
CA ALA A 95 -12.26 -12.84 0.56
C ALA A 95 -13.47 -13.25 -0.29
N GLU A 96 -13.83 -14.54 -0.26
CA GLU A 96 -15.03 -15.09 -0.92
C GLU A 96 -16.34 -14.52 -0.36
N ALA A 97 -16.38 -14.28 0.96
CA ALA A 97 -17.53 -13.66 1.61
C ALA A 97 -17.67 -12.16 1.33
N GLY A 98 -16.63 -11.52 0.77
CA GLY A 98 -16.56 -10.08 0.57
C GLY A 98 -16.20 -9.28 1.83
N ASP A 99 -15.96 -9.94 2.96
CA ASP A 99 -15.57 -9.32 4.22
C ASP A 99 -14.15 -8.71 4.16
N LEU A 100 -13.29 -9.26 3.29
CA LEU A 100 -11.89 -8.88 3.14
C LEU A 100 -11.57 -8.60 1.66
N VAL A 101 -11.23 -7.36 1.34
CA VAL A 101 -11.00 -6.92 -0.05
C VAL A 101 -9.52 -6.94 -0.47
N LEU A 102 -8.62 -7.04 0.51
CA LEU A 102 -7.19 -7.10 0.28
C LEU A 102 -6.50 -7.75 1.48
N ALA A 103 -5.59 -8.67 1.21
CA ALA A 103 -4.64 -9.18 2.19
C ALA A 103 -3.28 -9.45 1.54
N GLY A 104 -2.21 -9.19 2.27
CA GLY A 104 -0.88 -9.52 1.79
C GLY A 104 0.22 -9.36 2.85
N PRO A 105 1.29 -10.18 2.77
CA PRO A 105 2.43 -10.05 3.65
C PRO A 105 3.38 -8.92 3.21
N PHE A 106 4.12 -8.38 4.17
CA PHE A 106 5.35 -7.65 3.89
C PHE A 106 6.50 -8.65 3.67
N MET A 107 7.39 -8.32 2.74
CA MET A 107 8.46 -9.23 2.27
C MET A 107 9.81 -9.00 2.98
N ASP A 108 9.86 -8.09 3.96
CA ASP A 108 11.07 -7.66 4.65
C ASP A 108 11.38 -8.45 5.94
N GLY A 109 10.49 -9.38 6.31
CA GLY A 109 10.63 -10.26 7.47
C GLY A 109 10.58 -9.56 8.83
N GLN A 110 10.12 -8.30 8.87
CA GLN A 110 10.06 -7.50 10.09
C GLN A 110 8.94 -7.97 11.04
N ASP A 111 8.80 -7.29 12.18
CA ASP A 111 7.74 -7.58 13.15
C ASP A 111 6.35 -7.38 12.54
N LEU A 112 6.19 -6.31 11.76
CA LEU A 112 5.00 -6.07 10.94
C LEU A 112 5.02 -7.05 9.76
N ARG A 113 4.09 -8.00 9.76
CA ARG A 113 4.06 -9.15 8.86
C ARG A 113 3.20 -8.94 7.62
N GLY A 114 2.20 -8.06 7.68
CA GLY A 114 1.31 -7.82 6.57
C GLY A 114 0.19 -6.85 6.90
N ILE A 115 -0.71 -6.67 5.93
CA ILE A 115 -1.91 -5.84 6.07
C ILE A 115 -3.13 -6.54 5.53
N TYR A 116 -4.28 -6.24 6.14
CA TYR A 116 -5.62 -6.53 5.63
C TYR A 116 -6.41 -5.24 5.42
N VAL A 117 -7.39 -5.28 4.52
CA VAL A 117 -8.43 -4.26 4.38
C VAL A 117 -9.79 -4.95 4.40
N PHE A 118 -10.55 -4.74 5.47
CA PHE A 118 -11.89 -5.30 5.67
C PHE A 118 -12.97 -4.36 5.14
N ASP A 119 -13.96 -4.91 4.42
CA ASP A 119 -15.18 -4.17 4.01
C ASP A 119 -16.22 -4.16 5.14
N VAL A 120 -15.87 -3.51 6.24
CA VAL A 120 -16.74 -3.32 7.41
C VAL A 120 -16.69 -1.87 7.87
N ARG A 121 -17.70 -1.43 8.62
CA ARG A 121 -17.83 -0.02 9.02
C ARG A 121 -17.15 0.28 10.35
N THR A 122 -16.94 -0.75 11.18
CA THR A 122 -16.48 -0.57 12.56
C THR A 122 -15.33 -1.50 12.90
N VAL A 123 -14.47 -1.05 13.82
CA VAL A 123 -13.38 -1.86 14.37
C VAL A 123 -13.90 -3.14 15.04
N ALA A 124 -15.09 -3.09 15.68
CA ALA A 124 -15.67 -4.24 16.34
C ALA A 124 -16.06 -5.37 15.34
N GLU A 125 -16.58 -5.01 14.16
CA GLU A 125 -16.87 -5.98 13.10
C GLU A 125 -15.58 -6.61 12.57
N ALA A 126 -14.56 -5.79 12.32
CA ALA A 126 -13.25 -6.30 11.92
C ALA A 126 -12.64 -7.21 13.00
N GLU A 127 -12.73 -6.82 14.27
CA GLU A 127 -12.24 -7.62 15.40
C GLU A 127 -12.93 -8.99 15.44
N ALA A 128 -14.25 -9.05 15.23
CA ALA A 128 -14.98 -10.31 15.15
C ALA A 128 -14.45 -11.22 14.03
N LEU A 129 -14.11 -10.66 12.86
CA LEU A 129 -13.48 -11.37 11.75
C LEU A 129 -12.06 -11.83 12.10
N THR A 130 -11.23 -10.97 12.71
CA THR A 130 -9.87 -11.37 13.13
C THR A 130 -9.89 -12.50 14.14
N ASN A 131 -10.89 -12.51 15.04
CA ASN A 131 -11.06 -13.52 16.06
C ASN A 131 -11.52 -14.88 15.51
N THR A 132 -11.80 -15.02 14.20
CA THR A 132 -12.01 -16.35 13.60
C THR A 132 -10.69 -17.04 13.26
N ASP A 133 -9.60 -16.30 13.08
CA ASP A 133 -8.30 -16.77 12.61
C ASP A 133 -7.60 -17.69 13.65
N PRO A 134 -7.27 -18.94 13.28
CA PRO A 134 -6.53 -19.85 14.16
C PRO A 134 -5.16 -19.31 14.60
N ALA A 135 -4.46 -18.53 13.78
CA ALA A 135 -3.17 -17.94 14.14
C ALA A 135 -3.30 -16.83 15.19
N ILE A 136 -4.40 -16.06 15.15
CA ILE A 136 -4.73 -15.09 16.19
C ILE A 136 -5.10 -15.79 17.50
N LYS A 137 -5.97 -16.81 17.44
CA LYS A 137 -6.35 -17.61 18.62
C LYS A 137 -5.15 -18.30 19.27
N ALA A 138 -4.20 -18.78 18.47
CA ALA A 138 -2.98 -19.40 18.95
C ALA A 138 -1.94 -18.38 19.47
N GLY A 139 -2.17 -17.08 19.30
CA GLY A 139 -1.26 -16.00 19.70
C GLY A 139 0.03 -15.94 18.88
N THR A 140 0.08 -16.58 17.70
CA THR A 140 1.24 -16.50 16.79
C THR A 140 1.23 -15.24 15.95
N LEU A 141 0.05 -14.63 15.80
CA LEU A 141 -0.16 -13.32 15.20
C LEU A 141 -0.96 -12.44 16.17
N ARG A 142 -0.85 -11.13 15.99
CA ARG A 142 -1.71 -10.12 16.61
C ARG A 142 -2.06 -9.06 15.56
N MET A 143 -3.23 -8.45 15.66
CA MET A 143 -3.66 -7.40 14.74
C MET A 143 -3.94 -6.10 15.47
N GLU A 144 -3.56 -5.01 14.83
CA GLU A 144 -3.97 -3.66 15.21
C GLU A 144 -4.94 -3.14 14.15
N LEU A 145 -6.13 -2.71 14.57
CA LEU A 145 -7.24 -2.35 13.68
C LEU A 145 -7.47 -0.85 13.68
N ARG A 146 -7.57 -0.25 12.49
CA ARG A 146 -7.81 1.18 12.32
C ARG A 146 -8.85 1.46 11.25
N PRO A 147 -9.85 2.33 11.49
CA PRO A 147 -10.68 2.85 10.43
C PRO A 147 -9.81 3.50 9.35
N TRP A 148 -10.12 3.22 8.11
CA TRP A 148 -9.35 3.73 6.97
C TRP A 148 -10.28 4.14 5.85
N TYR A 149 -10.04 5.32 5.29
CA TYR A 149 -10.80 5.87 4.17
C TYR A 149 -10.01 5.64 2.88
N GLY A 150 -10.61 4.92 1.93
CA GLY A 150 -9.93 4.42 0.74
C GLY A 150 -10.86 4.33 -0.46
N SER A 151 -10.31 4.01 -1.62
CA SER A 151 -11.09 3.90 -2.86
C SER A 151 -12.10 2.77 -2.78
N ALA A 152 -13.35 3.05 -3.14
CA ALA A 152 -14.40 2.03 -3.25
C ALA A 152 -14.09 0.99 -4.34
N ALA A 153 -13.18 1.31 -5.28
CA ALA A 153 -12.71 0.38 -6.31
C ALA A 153 -12.04 -0.87 -5.73
N LEU A 154 -11.59 -0.84 -4.47
CA LEU A 154 -11.07 -2.03 -3.78
C LEU A 154 -12.08 -3.17 -3.74
N MET A 155 -13.38 -2.88 -3.79
CA MET A 155 -14.43 -3.90 -3.87
C MET A 155 -14.33 -4.78 -5.13
N LYS A 156 -13.63 -4.35 -6.18
CA LYS A 156 -13.38 -5.14 -7.39
C LYS A 156 -12.10 -5.96 -7.36
N VAL A 157 -11.24 -5.78 -6.35
CA VAL A 157 -9.91 -6.41 -6.34
C VAL A 157 -10.01 -7.94 -6.32
N ASN A 158 -10.92 -8.53 -5.55
CA ASN A 158 -11.09 -9.99 -5.49
C ASN A 158 -11.54 -10.55 -6.85
N GLU A 159 -12.53 -9.93 -7.50
CA GLU A 159 -12.99 -10.32 -8.85
C GLU A 159 -11.85 -10.22 -9.88
N LEU A 160 -11.10 -9.12 -9.84
CA LEU A 160 -9.96 -8.92 -10.75
C LEU A 160 -8.81 -9.89 -10.45
N HIS A 161 -8.63 -10.27 -9.18
CA HIS A 161 -7.61 -11.24 -8.77
C HIS A 161 -7.83 -12.59 -9.46
N GLU A 162 -9.07 -13.10 -9.46
CA GLU A 162 -9.42 -14.36 -10.14
C GLU A 162 -9.07 -14.33 -11.64
N GLN A 163 -9.21 -13.17 -12.29
CA GLN A 163 -8.93 -13.02 -13.72
C GLN A 163 -7.42 -13.02 -14.04
N VAL A 164 -6.57 -12.65 -13.08
CA VAL A 164 -5.12 -12.56 -13.26
C VAL A 164 -4.35 -13.71 -12.60
N ALA A 165 -4.99 -14.44 -11.70
CA ALA A 165 -4.43 -15.61 -11.04
C ALA A 165 -4.37 -16.80 -12.01
N LYS A 166 -3.26 -17.54 -11.97
CA LYS A 166 -3.13 -18.83 -12.67
C LYS A 166 -3.36 -20.03 -11.75
N ILE A 167 -3.21 -19.82 -10.45
CA ILE A 167 -3.23 -20.81 -9.40
C ILE A 167 -3.82 -20.11 -8.17
N ASP A 168 -4.71 -20.80 -7.47
CA ASP A 168 -5.29 -20.33 -6.21
C ASP A 168 -4.24 -20.37 -5.08
N ILE A 169 -4.44 -19.54 -4.06
CA ILE A 169 -3.54 -19.37 -2.91
C ILE A 169 -3.89 -20.34 -1.78
#